data_AF-A0AAU7DN03-F1
#
_entry.id   AF-A0AAU7DN03-F1
#
_cell.length_a   1.000
_cell.length_b   1.000
_cell.length_c   1.000
_cell.angle_alpha   90.00
_cell.angle_beta   90.00
_cell.angle_gamma   90.00
#
_symmetry.space_group_name_H-M   'P 1'
#
loop_
_entity.id
_entity.type
_entity.pdbx_description
1 polymer ?
#
loop_
_entity_poly.entity_id
_entity_poly.type
_entity_poly.pdbx_seq_one_letter_code
_entity_poly.pdbx_strand_id
1 'polypeptide(L)'
;MKSRNCSLMSAMVVLVLACAMVPGALAQCGLNKKYVKPAAWHPQIGTAHFMHAALFNDDDDNSPSIVGMWHVIFTAHTVNGNPIPSNAYPMIDNAFVVVHSDKTEIMESARPPQDGNFCLGVWEKTGPRSYFINHLPWLGNDTANAPSGIGNPTGGAQITEHLTLNEEGDKYAGSFTLVAYNLDGTKAVTFTGVIAATRITTSTSLPGLL
;
A
#
# COMPACT_ATOMS: atom_id res chain seq x y z
N MET A 1 45.41 40.61 -52.64
CA MET A 1 45.17 39.23 -52.18
C MET A 1 44.71 39.26 -50.72
N LYS A 2 43.39 39.27 -50.49
CA LYS A 2 42.78 39.24 -49.14
C LYS A 2 42.54 37.77 -48.80
N SER A 3 43.25 37.24 -47.81
CA SER A 3 43.33 35.78 -47.59
C SER A 3 42.00 35.23 -47.08
N ARG A 4 41.46 34.31 -47.87
CA ARG A 4 40.19 33.57 -47.71
C ARG A 4 40.14 32.66 -46.47
N ASN A 5 41.17 32.68 -45.63
CA ASN A 5 41.42 31.69 -44.57
C ASN A 5 40.94 32.15 -43.19
N CYS A 6 40.69 33.44 -42.97
CA CYS A 6 40.24 33.94 -41.67
C CYS A 6 38.73 33.69 -41.43
N SER A 7 37.94 33.60 -42.50
CA SER A 7 36.49 33.32 -42.44
C SER A 7 36.19 31.85 -42.12
N LEU A 8 37.02 30.92 -42.61
CA LEU A 8 36.84 29.47 -42.40
C LEU A 8 37.08 29.04 -40.95
N MET A 9 38.06 29.64 -40.27
CA MET A 9 38.35 29.34 -38.87
C MET A 9 37.21 29.78 -37.93
N SER A 10 36.61 30.95 -38.20
CA SER A 10 35.50 31.45 -37.39
C SER A 10 34.23 30.62 -37.55
N ALA A 11 33.99 30.08 -38.77
CA ALA A 11 32.84 29.21 -39.03
C ALA A 11 32.95 27.85 -38.33
N MET A 12 34.16 27.27 -38.23
CA MET A 12 34.35 26.00 -37.54
C MET A 12 34.18 26.10 -36.02
N VAL A 13 34.62 27.20 -35.40
CA VAL A 13 34.49 27.39 -33.94
C VAL A 13 33.01 27.52 -33.54
N VAL A 14 32.21 28.25 -34.33
CA VAL A 14 30.76 28.39 -34.07
C VAL A 14 30.03 27.06 -34.26
N LEU A 15 30.43 26.25 -35.25
CA LEU A 15 29.81 24.94 -35.50
C LEU A 15 30.09 23.95 -34.36
N VAL A 16 31.33 23.92 -33.84
CA VAL A 16 31.69 23.04 -32.72
C VAL A 16 30.98 23.44 -31.42
N LEU A 17 30.84 24.75 -31.17
CA LEU A 17 30.15 25.24 -29.98
C LEU A 17 28.63 24.99 -30.05
N ALA A 18 28.03 25.06 -31.24
CA ALA A 18 26.63 24.73 -31.46
C ALA A 18 26.34 23.22 -31.27
N CYS A 19 27.25 22.33 -31.66
CA CYS A 19 27.10 20.89 -31.46
C CYS A 19 27.23 20.46 -29.98
N ALA A 20 27.95 21.23 -29.14
CA ALA A 20 28.13 20.91 -27.73
C ALA A 20 26.93 21.30 -26.83
N MET A 21 25.99 22.11 -27.34
CA MET A 21 24.86 22.63 -26.57
C MET A 21 23.48 22.13 -27.04
N VAL A 22 23.42 21.11 -27.91
CA VAL A 22 22.14 20.51 -28.31
C VAL A 22 21.65 19.58 -27.20
N PRO A 23 20.48 19.83 -26.58
CA PRO A 23 19.86 18.83 -25.71
C PRO A 23 19.54 17.59 -26.56
N GLY A 24 20.03 16.42 -26.13
CA GLY A 24 19.71 15.16 -26.80
C GLY A 24 18.21 14.90 -26.75
N ALA A 25 17.50 15.20 -27.84
CA ALA A 25 16.15 14.74 -28.06
C ALA A 25 16.21 13.25 -28.43
N LEU A 26 16.12 12.37 -27.43
CA LEU A 26 15.90 10.94 -27.66
C LEU A 26 14.44 10.74 -28.10
N ALA A 27 14.19 10.91 -29.39
CA ALA A 27 12.95 10.46 -30.01
C ALA A 27 12.97 8.93 -30.07
N GLN A 28 12.41 8.27 -29.04
CA GLN A 28 12.27 6.81 -29.04
C GLN A 28 11.08 6.41 -29.91
N CYS A 29 11.33 6.35 -31.22
CA CYS A 29 10.47 5.63 -32.16
C CYS A 29 10.60 4.12 -31.93
N GLY A 30 9.60 3.56 -31.23
CA GLY A 30 9.04 2.24 -31.52
C GLY A 30 9.93 1.01 -31.38
N LEU A 31 9.83 0.34 -30.23
CA LEU A 31 9.65 -1.12 -30.12
C LEU A 31 8.94 -1.41 -28.78
N ASN A 32 7.64 -1.67 -28.85
CA ASN A 32 6.81 -1.97 -27.67
C ASN A 32 6.85 -3.48 -27.39
N LYS A 33 7.73 -3.90 -26.48
CA LYS A 33 7.61 -5.18 -25.76
C LYS A 33 7.84 -4.92 -24.29
N LYS A 34 6.75 -5.08 -23.53
CA LYS A 34 6.65 -5.25 -22.07
C LYS A 34 7.99 -5.22 -21.32
N TYR A 35 8.32 -4.08 -20.73
CA TYR A 35 9.10 -4.07 -19.49
C TYR A 35 8.46 -3.05 -18.54
N VAL A 36 7.80 -3.61 -17.53
CA VAL A 36 7.36 -2.94 -16.32
C VAL A 36 8.54 -2.12 -15.79
N LYS A 37 8.35 -0.82 -15.59
CA LYS A 37 9.35 0.01 -14.90
C LYS A 37 9.41 -0.47 -13.45
N PRO A 38 10.57 -0.87 -12.90
CA PRO A 38 10.63 -1.17 -11.49
C PRO A 38 10.58 0.13 -10.67
N ALA A 39 9.99 -0.01 -9.48
CA ALA A 39 9.89 1.02 -8.47
C ALA A 39 11.28 1.51 -8.02
N ALA A 40 11.35 2.81 -7.71
CA ALA A 40 12.38 3.51 -6.95
C ALA A 40 13.85 3.15 -7.26
N TRP A 41 14.49 3.95 -8.12
CA TRP A 41 15.93 3.90 -8.34
C TRP A 41 16.65 4.75 -7.27
N HIS A 42 17.48 4.14 -6.42
CA HIS A 42 18.41 4.80 -5.50
C HIS A 42 19.85 4.38 -5.86
N PRO A 43 20.69 5.28 -6.41
CA PRO A 43 22.04 4.90 -6.81
C PRO A 43 22.96 4.83 -5.58
N GLN A 44 23.42 3.63 -5.22
CA GLN A 44 24.64 3.43 -4.43
C GLN A 44 25.79 3.05 -5.37
N ILE A 45 26.98 3.59 -5.12
CA ILE A 45 28.19 3.30 -5.88
C ILE A 45 28.67 1.89 -5.51
N GLY A 46 28.44 0.92 -6.40
CA GLY A 46 28.83 -0.49 -6.24
C GLY A 46 28.39 -1.36 -7.41
N THR A 47 28.79 -2.63 -7.42
CA THR A 47 28.35 -3.63 -8.41
C THR A 47 26.83 -3.76 -8.43
N ALA A 48 26.24 -3.87 -9.63
CA ALA A 48 24.79 -4.01 -9.79
C ALA A 48 24.31 -5.33 -9.16
N HIS A 49 23.60 -5.23 -8.04
CA HIS A 49 22.88 -6.35 -7.41
C HIS A 49 21.37 -6.15 -7.61
N PHE A 50 20.63 -7.23 -7.87
CA PHE A 50 19.18 -7.19 -7.78
C PHE A 50 18.81 -6.91 -6.32
N MET A 51 18.28 -5.71 -6.06
CA MET A 51 17.72 -5.38 -4.76
C MET A 51 16.38 -6.10 -4.64
N HIS A 52 16.25 -7.02 -3.70
CA HIS A 52 14.94 -7.43 -3.21
C HIS A 52 14.28 -6.19 -2.61
N ALA A 53 13.01 -5.94 -2.93
CA ALA A 53 12.22 -4.82 -2.37
C ALA A 53 12.00 -4.91 -0.84
N ALA A 54 12.74 -5.80 -0.15
CA ALA A 54 12.58 -6.14 1.25
C ALA A 54 13.85 -5.93 2.10
N LEU A 55 14.83 -5.15 1.63
CA LEU A 55 16.08 -4.89 2.38
C LEU A 55 16.01 -3.60 3.20
N PHE A 56 15.07 -3.55 4.14
CA PHE A 56 15.36 -2.97 5.44
C PHE A 56 14.79 -3.95 6.46
N ASN A 57 15.61 -4.93 6.84
CA ASN A 57 15.43 -5.56 8.14
C ASN A 57 15.77 -4.46 9.15
N ASP A 58 14.76 -3.69 9.53
CA ASP A 58 14.79 -2.84 10.71
C ASP A 58 14.67 -3.67 12.01
N ASP A 59 14.76 -5.00 11.87
CA ASP A 59 14.83 -5.97 12.94
C ASP A 59 16.29 -6.43 13.08
N ASP A 60 17.12 -5.56 13.67
CA ASP A 60 18.41 -5.92 14.30
C ASP A 60 18.20 -6.72 15.61
N ASP A 61 16.95 -7.06 15.90
CA ASP A 61 16.50 -7.82 17.05
C ASP A 61 16.01 -9.18 16.54
N ASN A 62 16.43 -10.26 17.18
CA ASN A 62 16.09 -11.65 16.83
C ASN A 62 14.60 -11.99 17.10
N SER A 63 13.75 -10.95 17.09
CA SER A 63 12.33 -10.94 17.41
C SER A 63 11.48 -11.25 16.17
N PRO A 64 10.32 -11.90 16.32
CA PRO A 64 9.41 -12.13 15.21
C PRO A 64 8.91 -10.82 14.59
N SER A 65 8.82 -10.79 13.26
CA SER A 65 8.38 -9.62 12.48
C SER A 65 6.91 -9.74 12.08
N ILE A 66 6.17 -8.62 12.07
CA ILE A 66 4.77 -8.59 11.57
C ILE A 66 4.68 -8.77 10.05
N VAL A 67 5.80 -8.60 9.33
CA VAL A 67 5.88 -8.75 7.87
C VAL A 67 5.42 -10.15 7.45
N GLY A 68 4.57 -10.22 6.42
CA GLY A 68 4.03 -11.47 5.89
C GLY A 68 2.55 -11.37 5.53
N MET A 69 1.96 -12.53 5.25
CA MET A 69 0.55 -12.67 4.90
C MET A 69 -0.26 -13.20 6.09
N TRP A 70 -1.46 -12.68 6.26
CA TRP A 70 -2.31 -12.89 7.43
C TRP A 70 -3.75 -13.11 7.03
N HIS A 71 -4.43 -13.98 7.77
CA HIS A 71 -5.88 -14.04 7.82
C HIS A 71 -6.35 -13.23 9.02
N VAL A 72 -7.24 -12.26 8.79
CA VAL A 72 -7.57 -11.21 9.75
C VAL A 72 -9.08 -11.12 9.92
N ILE A 73 -9.52 -11.05 11.18
CA ILE A 73 -10.93 -10.91 11.57
C ILE A 73 -11.10 -9.62 12.36
N PHE A 74 -12.07 -8.79 11.96
CA PHE A 74 -12.47 -7.58 12.65
C PHE A 74 -13.81 -7.81 13.35
N THR A 75 -13.82 -7.63 14.68
CA THR A 75 -15.04 -7.75 15.49
C THR A 75 -15.37 -6.41 16.14
N ALA A 76 -16.47 -5.77 15.72
CA ALA A 76 -16.91 -4.49 16.26
C ALA A 76 -17.65 -4.66 17.59
N HIS A 77 -17.31 -3.82 18.56
CA HIS A 77 -17.98 -3.76 19.86
C HIS A 77 -18.86 -2.53 20.02
N THR A 78 -18.56 -1.44 19.31
CA THR A 78 -19.38 -0.22 19.33
C THR A 78 -19.61 0.33 17.94
N VAL A 79 -20.74 1.02 17.78
CA VAL A 79 -21.08 1.85 16.62
C VAL A 79 -21.49 3.24 17.12
N ASN A 80 -20.81 4.28 16.64
CA ASN A 80 -20.99 5.66 17.08
C ASN A 80 -20.96 5.82 18.61
N GLY A 81 -20.10 5.05 19.28
CA GLY A 81 -19.95 5.04 20.74
C GLY A 81 -21.01 4.22 21.50
N ASN A 82 -22.03 3.69 20.81
CA ASN A 82 -23.03 2.83 21.43
C ASN A 82 -22.63 1.36 21.33
N PRO A 83 -22.80 0.55 22.39
CA PRO A 83 -22.51 -0.88 22.34
C PRO A 83 -23.32 -1.60 21.27
N ILE A 84 -22.66 -2.49 20.52
CA ILE A 84 -23.32 -3.48 19.67
C ILE A 84 -23.68 -4.67 20.55
N PRO A 85 -24.95 -5.12 20.60
CA PRO A 85 -25.36 -6.27 21.39
C PRO A 85 -24.51 -7.51 21.07
N SER A 86 -24.02 -8.22 22.09
CA SER A 86 -23.12 -9.38 21.93
C SER A 86 -23.73 -10.57 21.19
N ASN A 87 -25.06 -10.61 21.07
CA ASN A 87 -25.79 -11.62 20.29
C ASN A 87 -25.99 -11.24 18.81
N ALA A 88 -25.66 -10.00 18.42
CA ALA A 88 -25.59 -9.61 17.02
C ALA A 88 -24.19 -9.99 16.52
N TYR A 89 -24.10 -10.76 15.44
CA TYR A 89 -22.85 -11.23 14.86
C TYR A 89 -21.92 -10.03 14.57
N PRO A 90 -20.91 -9.73 15.40
CA PRO A 90 -20.22 -8.44 15.35
C PRO A 90 -19.02 -8.44 14.40
N MET A 91 -18.80 -9.55 13.68
CA MET A 91 -17.76 -9.64 12.67
C MET A 91 -18.10 -8.71 11.51
N ILE A 92 -17.35 -7.63 11.38
CA ILE A 92 -17.56 -6.63 10.32
C ILE A 92 -16.65 -6.85 9.13
N ASP A 93 -15.59 -7.65 9.29
CA ASP A 93 -14.68 -7.99 8.19
C ASP A 93 -13.96 -9.32 8.45
N ASN A 94 -13.66 -10.00 7.34
CA ASN A 94 -12.83 -11.20 7.25
C ASN A 94 -11.95 -10.99 6.02
N ALA A 95 -10.63 -10.96 6.22
CA ALA A 95 -9.73 -10.42 5.22
C ALA A 95 -8.41 -11.18 5.12
N PHE A 96 -7.78 -11.08 3.95
CA PHE A 96 -6.36 -11.36 3.78
C PHE A 96 -5.57 -10.07 3.78
N VAL A 97 -4.53 -10.01 4.61
CA VAL A 97 -3.66 -8.84 4.73
C VAL A 97 -2.23 -9.23 4.42
N VAL A 98 -1.53 -8.42 3.63
CA VAL A 98 -0.10 -8.53 3.41
C VAL A 98 0.58 -7.28 3.96
N VAL A 99 1.45 -7.49 4.94
CA VAL A 99 2.29 -6.47 5.54
C VAL A 99 3.68 -6.60 4.92
N HIS A 100 4.13 -5.55 4.23
CA HIS A 100 5.43 -5.54 3.54
C HIS A 100 6.50 -4.91 4.43
N SER A 101 7.76 -5.30 4.25
CA SER A 101 8.88 -4.74 5.02
C SER A 101 9.19 -3.27 4.67
N ASP A 102 8.71 -2.77 3.54
CA ASP A 102 8.82 -1.36 3.12
C ASP A 102 7.83 -0.42 3.81
N LYS A 103 7.21 -0.87 4.90
CA LYS A 103 6.20 -0.14 5.70
C LYS A 103 4.86 0.06 5.00
N THR A 104 4.60 -0.66 3.91
CA THR A 104 3.27 -0.68 3.26
C THR A 104 2.44 -1.89 3.67
N GLU A 105 1.13 -1.77 3.51
CA GLU A 105 0.14 -2.81 3.79
C GLU A 105 -0.91 -2.84 2.67
N ILE A 106 -1.41 -4.03 2.36
CA ILE A 106 -2.56 -4.23 1.47
C ILE A 106 -3.50 -5.27 2.08
N MET A 107 -4.79 -4.97 2.03
CA MET A 107 -5.85 -5.86 2.47
C MET A 107 -6.81 -6.16 1.33
N GLU A 108 -7.19 -7.42 1.25
CA GLU A 108 -8.35 -7.91 0.53
C GLU A 108 -9.40 -8.32 1.56
N SER A 109 -10.51 -7.62 1.57
CA SER A 109 -11.66 -7.85 2.43
C SER A 109 -12.66 -8.77 1.72
N ALA A 110 -13.32 -9.65 2.48
CA ALA A 110 -14.44 -10.45 1.99
C ALA A 110 -15.70 -9.61 1.69
N ARG A 111 -15.66 -8.28 1.91
CA ARG A 111 -16.74 -7.37 1.50
C ARG A 111 -16.96 -7.43 -0.02
N PRO A 112 -18.20 -7.20 -0.48
CA PRO A 112 -18.48 -7.03 -1.89
C PRO A 112 -17.55 -5.98 -2.55
N PRO A 113 -16.99 -6.22 -3.75
CA PRO A 113 -16.07 -5.27 -4.41
C PRO A 113 -16.63 -3.85 -4.59
N GLN A 114 -17.93 -3.77 -4.84
CA GLN A 114 -18.71 -2.53 -4.86
C GLN A 114 -18.62 -1.70 -3.57
N ASP A 115 -18.46 -2.31 -2.40
CA ASP A 115 -18.33 -1.61 -1.11
C ASP A 115 -16.88 -1.14 -0.85
N GLY A 116 -15.95 -1.46 -1.75
CA GLY A 116 -14.52 -1.28 -1.55
C GLY A 116 -13.94 -2.45 -0.75
N ASN A 117 -13.44 -3.46 -1.47
CA ASN A 117 -12.87 -4.68 -0.88
C ASN A 117 -11.34 -4.72 -0.90
N PHE A 118 -10.68 -3.77 -1.57
CA PHE A 118 -9.24 -3.57 -1.49
C PHE A 118 -8.92 -2.26 -0.81
N CYS A 119 -7.95 -2.32 0.09
CA CYS A 119 -7.53 -1.19 0.87
C CYS A 119 -6.01 -1.17 0.96
N LEU A 120 -5.44 0.02 1.06
CA LEU A 120 -4.00 0.21 1.17
C LEU A 120 -3.70 0.86 2.51
N GLY A 121 -2.59 0.50 3.10
CA GLY A 121 -2.16 1.05 4.37
C GLY A 121 -0.66 1.27 4.44
N VAL A 122 -0.27 1.90 5.53
CA VAL A 122 1.11 2.02 5.97
C VAL A 122 1.18 1.63 7.44
N TRP A 123 2.33 1.13 7.87
CA TRP A 123 2.52 0.66 9.24
C TRP A 123 3.86 1.07 9.82
N GLU A 124 3.92 1.10 11.15
CA GLU A 124 5.15 1.31 11.90
C GLU A 124 5.22 0.40 13.13
N LYS A 125 6.44 0.09 13.58
CA LYS A 125 6.70 -0.63 14.84
C LYS A 125 6.73 0.40 15.97
N THR A 126 5.81 0.28 16.92
CA THR A 126 5.66 1.20 18.06
C THR A 126 6.27 0.65 19.36
N GLY A 127 6.73 -0.60 19.36
CA GLY A 127 7.42 -1.26 20.46
C GLY A 127 7.94 -2.66 20.05
N PRO A 128 8.59 -3.42 20.96
CA PRO A 128 9.25 -4.68 20.61
C PRO A 128 8.38 -5.67 19.81
N ARG A 129 7.08 -5.72 20.09
CA ARG A 129 6.09 -6.53 19.35
C ARG A 129 4.80 -5.75 19.07
N SER A 130 4.87 -4.43 19.18
CA SER A 130 3.71 -3.55 19.06
C SER A 130 3.80 -2.79 17.75
N TYR A 131 2.68 -2.70 17.05
CA TYR A 131 2.61 -2.11 15.72
C TYR A 131 1.40 -1.19 15.62
N PHE A 132 1.53 -0.16 14.81
CA PHE A 132 0.43 0.71 14.42
C PHE A 132 0.25 0.61 12.91
N ILE A 133 -0.98 0.41 12.46
CA ILE A 133 -1.34 0.43 11.04
C ILE A 133 -2.35 1.55 10.82
N ASN A 134 -2.07 2.40 9.82
CA ASN A 134 -3.02 3.34 9.26
C ASN A 134 -3.45 2.85 7.88
N HIS A 135 -4.69 2.41 7.81
CA HIS A 135 -5.23 1.69 6.68
C HIS A 135 -6.39 2.48 6.07
N LEU A 136 -6.40 2.60 4.75
CA LEU A 136 -7.22 3.55 4.00
C LEU A 136 -8.02 2.82 2.90
N PRO A 137 -9.25 2.36 3.19
CA PRO A 137 -10.20 1.92 2.18
C PRO A 137 -10.59 3.12 1.32
N TRP A 138 -10.17 3.09 0.05
CA TRP A 138 -10.44 4.18 -0.88
C TRP A 138 -11.79 3.97 -1.56
N LEU A 139 -12.75 4.84 -1.22
CA LEU A 139 -14.09 5.03 -1.84
C LEU A 139 -14.81 3.75 -2.29
N GLY A 140 -15.96 3.45 -1.70
CA GLY A 140 -16.88 2.45 -2.25
C GLY A 140 -17.79 3.03 -3.33
N ASN A 141 -18.77 2.23 -3.74
CA ASN A 141 -19.95 2.65 -4.47
C ASN A 141 -21.19 2.25 -3.66
N ASP A 142 -22.22 3.08 -3.70
CA ASP A 142 -23.47 2.82 -3.01
C ASP A 142 -24.24 1.65 -3.65
N THR A 143 -24.48 0.59 -2.89
CA THR A 143 -25.23 -0.58 -3.35
C THR A 143 -26.74 -0.44 -3.18
N ALA A 144 -27.21 0.43 -2.29
CA ALA A 144 -28.63 0.57 -1.97
C ALA A 144 -29.43 1.15 -3.15
N ASN A 145 -28.81 2.05 -3.92
CA ASN A 145 -29.44 2.72 -5.06
C ASN A 145 -29.08 2.10 -6.43
N ALA A 146 -28.27 1.04 -6.46
CA ALA A 146 -27.90 0.33 -7.69
C ALA A 146 -27.76 -1.19 -7.46
N PRO A 147 -28.84 -1.90 -7.09
CA PRO A 147 -28.79 -3.31 -6.69
C PRO A 147 -28.34 -4.29 -7.80
N SER A 148 -28.34 -3.84 -9.05
CA SER A 148 -27.91 -4.62 -10.23
C SER A 148 -26.79 -3.94 -11.03
N GLY A 149 -26.17 -2.89 -10.47
CA GLY A 149 -25.18 -2.07 -11.16
C GLY A 149 -24.11 -1.51 -10.22
N ILE A 150 -23.25 -0.65 -10.77
CA ILE A 150 -22.30 0.12 -9.97
C ILE A 150 -23.00 1.41 -9.57
N GLY A 151 -23.21 1.61 -8.27
CA GLY A 151 -23.83 2.83 -7.77
C GLY A 151 -22.90 4.04 -7.78
N ASN A 152 -23.40 5.14 -7.23
CA ASN A 152 -22.60 6.35 -7.14
C ASN A 152 -21.43 6.15 -6.17
N PRO A 153 -20.27 6.79 -6.40
CA PRO A 153 -19.17 6.77 -5.45
C PRO A 153 -19.64 7.20 -4.06
N THR A 154 -19.19 6.49 -3.04
CA THR A 154 -19.36 6.84 -1.62
C THR A 154 -18.03 7.30 -1.04
N GLY A 155 -18.09 7.96 0.12
CA GLY A 155 -16.87 8.38 0.80
C GLY A 155 -16.03 7.18 1.28
N GLY A 156 -14.78 7.47 1.62
CA GLY A 156 -13.82 6.45 2.03
C GLY A 156 -13.92 6.15 3.52
N ALA A 157 -12.99 5.33 4.00
CA ALA A 157 -12.81 5.11 5.43
C ALA A 157 -11.35 5.31 5.83
N GLN A 158 -11.14 5.37 7.13
CA GLN A 158 -9.83 5.24 7.76
C GLN A 158 -9.96 4.22 8.87
N ILE A 159 -9.08 3.22 8.85
CA ILE A 159 -8.95 2.20 9.88
C ILE A 159 -7.60 2.40 10.56
N THR A 160 -7.61 2.61 11.86
CA THR A 160 -6.39 2.68 12.67
C THR A 160 -6.33 1.49 13.59
N GLU A 161 -5.20 0.79 13.60
CA GLU A 161 -5.02 -0.47 14.31
C GLU A 161 -3.84 -0.39 15.27
N HIS A 162 -4.04 -0.90 16.48
CA HIS A 162 -2.99 -1.06 17.48
C HIS A 162 -2.80 -2.55 17.76
N LEU A 163 -1.72 -3.12 17.24
CA LEU A 163 -1.51 -4.55 17.18
C LEU A 163 -0.39 -4.97 18.13
N THR A 164 -0.52 -6.18 18.68
CA THR A 164 0.54 -6.88 19.39
C THR A 164 0.74 -8.25 18.76
N LEU A 165 1.95 -8.50 18.27
CA LEU A 165 2.40 -9.79 17.76
C LEU A 165 2.79 -10.70 18.94
N ASN A 166 2.45 -11.99 18.86
CA ASN A 166 2.87 -12.96 19.86
C ASN A 166 4.36 -13.31 19.73
N GLU A 167 4.87 -14.09 20.68
CA GLU A 167 6.29 -14.42 20.75
C GLU A 167 6.71 -15.41 19.67
N GLU A 168 5.77 -16.21 19.17
CA GLU A 168 5.97 -17.16 18.08
C GLU A 168 5.91 -16.48 16.71
N GLY A 169 5.37 -15.26 16.65
CA GLY A 169 5.19 -14.50 15.42
C GLY A 169 4.13 -15.07 14.48
N ASP A 170 3.28 -15.99 14.89
CA ASP A 170 2.25 -16.63 14.05
C ASP A 170 0.84 -16.08 14.29
N LYS A 171 0.66 -15.21 15.29
CA LYS A 171 -0.60 -14.55 15.62
C LYS A 171 -0.38 -13.12 16.06
N TYR A 172 -1.32 -12.24 15.73
CA TYR A 172 -1.42 -10.94 16.38
C TYR A 172 -2.86 -10.64 16.80
N ALA A 173 -3.00 -9.79 17.80
CA ALA A 173 -4.29 -9.28 18.24
C ALA A 173 -4.16 -7.82 18.67
N GLY A 174 -5.28 -7.11 18.70
CA GLY A 174 -5.27 -5.69 18.97
C GLY A 174 -6.64 -5.05 19.03
N SER A 175 -6.64 -3.72 18.94
CA SER A 175 -7.84 -2.93 18.76
C SER A 175 -7.82 -2.21 17.42
N PHE A 176 -9.01 -1.89 16.92
CA PHE A 176 -9.15 -1.03 15.75
C PHE A 176 -10.19 0.07 16.00
N THR A 177 -10.04 1.16 15.25
CA THR A 177 -11.08 2.17 15.04
C THR A 177 -11.27 2.34 13.54
N LEU A 178 -12.49 2.18 13.06
CA LEU A 178 -12.88 2.47 11.67
C LEU A 178 -13.77 3.71 11.68
N VAL A 179 -13.37 4.74 10.93
CA VAL A 179 -14.18 5.92 10.67
C VAL A 179 -14.51 5.94 9.18
N ALA A 180 -15.79 5.84 8.83
CA ALA A 180 -16.26 6.06 7.47
C ALA A 180 -16.68 7.52 7.30
N TYR A 181 -16.41 8.07 6.13
CA TYR A 181 -16.64 9.46 5.80
C TYR A 181 -17.65 9.58 4.65
N ASN A 182 -18.40 10.68 4.63
CA ASN A 182 -19.14 11.12 3.46
C ASN A 182 -18.18 11.74 2.43
N LEU A 183 -18.65 11.98 1.20
CA LEU A 183 -17.83 12.60 0.13
C LEU A 183 -17.35 14.02 0.48
N ASP A 184 -18.05 14.72 1.39
CA ASP A 184 -17.65 16.04 1.89
C ASP A 184 -16.63 15.99 3.03
N GLY A 185 -16.17 14.78 3.41
CA GLY A 185 -15.21 14.57 4.49
C GLY A 185 -15.82 14.59 5.90
N THR A 186 -17.14 14.73 6.04
CA THR A 186 -17.81 14.59 7.35
C THR A 186 -17.86 13.12 7.78
N LYS A 187 -17.80 12.86 9.09
CA LYS A 187 -17.90 11.49 9.62
C LYS A 187 -19.32 10.95 9.42
N ALA A 188 -19.44 9.79 8.78
CA ALA A 188 -20.69 9.09 8.59
C ALA A 188 -20.95 8.10 9.74
N VAL A 189 -19.98 7.22 10.02
CA VAL A 189 -20.09 6.22 11.08
C VAL A 189 -18.71 5.90 11.65
N THR A 190 -18.66 5.56 12.95
CA THR A 190 -17.45 5.08 13.61
C THR A 190 -17.71 3.73 14.26
N PHE A 191 -16.85 2.75 13.99
CA PHE A 191 -16.81 1.49 14.70
C PHE A 191 -15.54 1.40 15.54
N THR A 192 -15.64 0.81 16.72
CA THR A 192 -14.47 0.39 17.50
C THR A 192 -14.62 -1.07 17.90
N GLY A 193 -13.50 -1.77 18.00
CA GLY A 193 -13.53 -3.20 18.28
C GLY A 193 -12.15 -3.81 18.44
N VAL A 194 -12.12 -5.12 18.27
CA VAL A 194 -10.92 -5.94 18.36
C VAL A 194 -10.60 -6.57 17.02
N ILE A 195 -9.31 -6.77 16.79
CA ILE A 195 -8.76 -7.42 15.62
C ILE A 195 -7.94 -8.62 16.06
N ALA A 196 -8.05 -9.72 15.33
CA ALA A 196 -7.28 -10.93 15.55
C ALA A 196 -6.81 -11.48 14.21
N ALA A 197 -5.59 -12.00 14.17
CA ALA A 197 -5.02 -12.55 12.95
C ALA A 197 -4.18 -13.80 13.19
N THR A 198 -4.14 -14.64 12.16
CA THR A 198 -3.30 -15.84 12.09
C THR A 198 -2.45 -15.79 10.83
N ARG A 199 -1.18 -16.17 10.94
CA ARG A 199 -0.23 -16.14 9.82
C ARG A 199 -0.62 -17.16 8.76
N ILE A 200 -0.58 -16.72 7.51
CA ILE A 200 -0.72 -17.58 6.33
C ILE A 200 0.67 -18.00 5.88
N THR A 201 0.84 -19.30 5.63
CA THR A 201 2.08 -19.89 5.11
C THR A 201 1.76 -20.69 3.85
N THR A 202 2.79 -21.23 3.20
CA THR A 202 2.64 -22.08 2.01
C THR A 202 1.86 -23.37 2.27
N SER A 203 1.68 -23.76 3.53
CA SER A 203 0.89 -24.93 3.92
C SER A 203 -0.54 -24.58 4.36
N THR A 204 -0.87 -23.29 4.49
CA THR A 204 -2.22 -22.87 4.87
C THR A 204 -3.18 -23.18 3.72
N SER A 205 -4.29 -23.86 4.04
CA SER A 205 -5.36 -24.15 3.08
C SER A 205 -6.56 -23.25 3.32
N LEU A 206 -7.28 -22.90 2.26
CA LEU A 206 -8.48 -22.07 2.38
C LEU A 206 -9.52 -22.64 3.36
N PRO A 207 -9.84 -23.96 3.38
CA PRO A 207 -10.76 -24.52 4.37
C PRO A 207 -10.33 -24.34 5.83
N GLY A 208 -9.03 -24.13 6.10
CA GLY A 208 -8.54 -23.82 7.44
C GLY A 208 -8.75 -22.36 7.87
N LEU A 209 -9.26 -21.51 6.97
CA LEU A 209 -9.50 -20.07 7.17
C LEU A 209 -10.98 -19.69 7.10
N LEU A 210 -11.87 -20.67 6.84
CA LEU A 210 -13.32 -20.49 6.75
C LEU A 210 -14.03 -20.73 8.10
#